data_AF-A0A0F4LK81-F1
#
_entry.id   AF-A0A0F4LK81-F1
#
_cell.length_a   1.000
_cell.length_b   1.000
_cell.length_c   1.000
_cell.angle_alpha   90.00
_cell.angle_beta   90.00
_cell.angle_gamma   90.00
#
_symmetry.space_group_name_H-M   'P 1'
#
loop_
_entity.id
_entity.type
_entity.pdbx_description
1 polymer ?
#
loop_
_entity_poly.entity_id
_entity_poly.type
_entity_poly.pdbx_seq_one_letter_code
_entity_poly.pdbx_strand_id
1 'polypeptide(L)'
;MSSHLVTIDGRYPLGISPWTYGSVTLFWKFIVFLIWIALTFNNEANFLVATIVAIFPEFTFLLYLIKRNKDYGWIITPVINTMQTAGMLKEAKPLYRMIFGYNKIEVAPTFYLDSFKNGEYTLSFEPNSCPNATVDLLPILQQEIKGYEITPKHGLNKLYIIRKRKIKGKVLNNEDFFCD
;
A
#
# COMPACT_ATOMS: atom_id res chain seq x y z
N MET A 1 -10.70 -13.07 12.61
CA MET A 1 -10.08 -12.22 11.58
C MET A 1 -8.61 -12.57 11.53
N SER A 2 -8.15 -13.24 10.48
CA SER A 2 -6.71 -13.41 10.26
C SER A 2 -6.11 -12.04 9.96
N SER A 3 -5.23 -11.54 10.83
CA SER A 3 -4.52 -10.29 10.54
C SER A 3 -3.46 -10.58 9.49
N HIS A 4 -3.72 -10.14 8.26
CA HIS A 4 -2.70 -10.16 7.20
C HIS A 4 -1.53 -9.25 7.58
N LEU A 5 -0.31 -9.59 7.16
CA LEU A 5 0.88 -8.75 7.43
C LEU A 5 0.76 -7.41 6.71
N VAL A 6 0.33 -7.46 5.45
CA VAL A 6 0.01 -6.27 4.65
C VAL A 6 -1.08 -6.58 3.64
N THR A 7 -2.00 -5.63 3.49
CA THR A 7 -3.00 -5.62 2.42
C THR A 7 -2.58 -4.64 1.35
N ILE A 8 -2.56 -5.09 0.10
CA ILE A 8 -2.22 -4.30 -1.08
C ILE A 8 -3.49 -4.18 -1.93
N ASP A 9 -4.32 -3.20 -1.61
CA ASP A 9 -5.53 -2.88 -2.40
C ASP A 9 -5.13 -1.93 -3.55
N GLY A 10 -5.34 -2.38 -4.79
CA GLY A 10 -5.03 -1.57 -5.96
C GLY A 10 -5.84 -0.28 -6.07
N ARG A 11 -7.00 -0.16 -5.39
CA ARG A 11 -7.77 1.10 -5.31
C ARG A 11 -7.11 2.14 -4.42
N TYR A 12 -6.32 1.68 -3.46
CA TYR A 12 -5.67 2.49 -2.45
C TYR A 12 -4.17 2.14 -2.40
N PRO A 13 -3.37 2.55 -3.40
CA PRO A 13 -1.95 2.18 -3.49
C PRO A 13 -1.13 2.59 -2.25
N LEU A 14 -1.56 3.66 -1.58
CA LEU A 14 -0.97 4.16 -0.33
C LEU A 14 -1.46 3.44 0.94
N GLY A 15 -2.35 2.45 0.83
CA GLY A 15 -2.86 1.66 1.95
C GLY A 15 -3.99 2.32 2.76
N ILE A 16 -4.37 3.56 2.44
CA ILE A 16 -5.43 4.30 3.11
C ILE A 16 -6.38 4.92 2.07
N SER A 17 -7.68 4.84 2.35
CA SER A 17 -8.69 5.50 1.52
C SER A 17 -8.56 7.03 1.63
N PRO A 18 -8.52 7.75 0.49
CA PRO A 18 -8.53 9.21 0.47
C PRO A 18 -9.69 9.83 1.24
N TRP A 19 -10.85 9.17 1.22
CA TRP A 19 -12.03 9.63 1.96
C TRP A 19 -11.81 9.52 3.46
N THR A 20 -11.32 8.37 3.94
CA THR A 20 -11.03 8.17 5.36
C THR A 20 -9.98 9.16 5.85
N TYR A 21 -8.89 9.32 5.10
CA TYR A 21 -7.85 10.31 5.42
C TYR A 21 -8.41 11.74 5.43
N GLY A 22 -9.18 12.11 4.41
CA GLY A 22 -9.78 13.44 4.29
C GLY A 22 -10.71 13.75 5.46
N SER A 23 -11.60 12.82 5.83
CA SER A 23 -12.52 12.98 6.95
C SER A 23 -11.80 13.15 8.29
N VAL A 24 -10.78 12.32 8.57
CA VAL A 24 -9.99 12.42 9.82
C VAL A 24 -9.22 13.74 9.87
N THR A 25 -8.59 14.13 8.76
CA THR A 25 -7.81 15.36 8.67
C THR A 25 -8.69 16.59 8.83
N LEU A 26 -9.86 16.61 8.19
CA LEU A 26 -10.80 17.72 8.28
C LEU A 26 -11.39 17.83 9.70
N PHE A 27 -11.79 16.71 10.29
CA PHE A 27 -12.28 16.68 11.66
C PHE A 27 -11.24 17.20 12.65
N TRP A 28 -9.99 16.77 12.52
CA TRP A 28 -8.88 17.27 13.34
C TRP A 28 -8.69 18.78 13.20
N LYS A 29 -8.61 19.28 11.97
CA LYS A 29 -8.44 20.71 11.69
C LYS A 29 -9.60 21.54 12.23
N PHE A 30 -10.82 21.00 12.17
CA PHE A 30 -12.00 21.65 12.75
C PHE A 30 -11.89 21.77 14.28
N ILE A 31 -11.43 20.72 14.98
CA ILE A 31 -11.19 20.78 16.43
C ILE A 31 -10.12 21.82 16.76
N VAL A 32 -8.98 21.78 16.07
CA VAL A 32 -7.88 22.74 16.29
C VAL A 32 -8.34 24.18 16.07
N PHE A 33 -9.15 24.41 15.04
CA PHE A 33 -9.73 25.72 14.76
C PHE A 33 -10.67 26.21 15.88
N LEU A 34 -11.56 25.35 16.40
CA LEU A 34 -12.44 25.70 17.52
C LEU A 34 -11.65 26.04 18.79
N ILE A 35 -10.62 25.24 19.10
CA ILE A 35 -9.74 25.50 20.25
C ILE A 35 -9.01 26.84 20.07
N TRP A 36 -8.48 27.10 18.87
CA TRP A 36 -7.80 28.35 18.57
C TRP A 36 -8.73 29.56 18.72
N ILE A 37 -9.99 29.48 18.26
CA ILE A 37 -10.99 30.52 18.48
C ILE A 37 -11.24 30.74 19.97
N ALA A 38 -11.44 29.67 20.75
CA ALA A 38 -11.68 29.76 22.18
C ALA A 38 -10.50 30.44 22.92
N LEU A 39 -9.26 30.09 22.58
CA LEU A 39 -8.06 30.72 23.13
C LEU A 39 -7.90 32.18 22.68
N THR A 40 -8.42 32.53 21.49
CA THR A 40 -8.37 33.90 20.97
C THR A 40 -9.24 34.82 21.83
N PHE A 41 -10.39 34.36 22.30
CA PHE A 41 -11.23 35.13 23.23
C PHE A 41 -10.55 35.43 24.58
N ASN A 42 -9.58 34.61 24.98
CA ASN A 42 -8.80 34.81 26.21
C ASN A 42 -7.46 35.53 25.98
N ASN A 43 -7.17 36.00 24.76
CA ASN A 43 -5.87 36.56 24.35
C ASN A 43 -4.66 35.62 24.54
N GLU A 44 -4.89 34.31 24.58
CA GLU A 44 -3.84 33.28 24.76
C GLU A 44 -3.51 32.54 23.45
N ALA A 45 -4.20 32.86 22.35
CA ALA A 45 -4.02 32.16 21.08
C ALA A 45 -2.68 32.47 20.42
N ASN A 46 -1.96 31.41 20.04
CA ASN A 46 -0.79 31.48 19.18
C ASN A 46 -1.06 30.77 17.85
N PHE A 47 -1.06 31.55 16.76
CA PHE A 47 -1.33 31.03 15.42
C PHE A 47 -0.29 30.00 14.95
N LEU A 48 0.99 30.18 15.29
CA LEU A 48 2.04 29.22 14.92
C LEU A 48 1.83 27.88 15.61
N VAL A 49 1.51 27.88 16.90
CA VAL A 49 1.23 26.66 17.66
C VAL A 49 0.01 25.94 17.07
N ALA A 50 -1.08 26.67 16.80
CA ALA A 50 -2.27 26.11 16.18
C ALA A 50 -1.97 25.49 14.80
N THR A 51 -1.13 26.14 13.99
CA THR A 51 -0.72 25.63 12.66
C THR A 51 0.11 24.34 12.79
N ILE A 52 1.07 24.29 13.71
CA ILE A 52 1.88 23.09 13.96
C ILE A 52 1.00 21.92 14.38
N VAL A 53 0.05 22.16 15.29
CA VAL A 53 -0.89 21.14 15.75
C VAL A 53 -1.84 20.71 14.63
N ALA A 54 -2.26 21.64 13.76
CA ALA A 54 -3.17 21.36 12.64
C ALA A 54 -2.57 20.42 11.58
N ILE A 55 -1.24 20.38 11.44
CA ILE A 55 -0.52 19.55 10.46
C ILE A 55 -0.19 18.15 11.03
N PHE A 56 -0.56 17.87 12.28
CA PHE A 56 -0.27 16.59 12.92
C PHE A 56 -0.77 15.34 12.13
N PRO A 57 -1.98 15.32 11.54
CA PRO A 57 -2.44 14.19 10.73
C PRO A 57 -1.52 13.88 9.54
N GLU A 58 -1.02 14.92 8.86
CA GLU A 58 -0.09 14.80 7.74
C GLU A 58 1.21 14.10 8.18
N PHE A 59 1.76 14.48 9.34
CA PHE A 59 2.96 13.83 9.90
C PHE A 59 2.69 12.36 10.26
N THR A 60 1.54 12.05 10.86
CA THR A 60 1.19 10.66 11.19
C THR A 60 1.05 9.79 9.94
N PHE A 61 0.47 10.35 8.88
CA PHE A 61 0.34 9.68 7.59
C PHE A 61 1.69 9.45 6.93
N LEU A 62 2.58 10.44 6.96
CA LEU A 62 3.94 10.32 6.44
C LEU A 62 4.72 9.22 7.17
N LEU A 63 4.67 9.18 8.50
CA LEU A 63 5.29 8.13 9.31
C LEU A 63 4.75 6.74 8.99
N TYR A 64 3.42 6.63 8.80
CA TYR A 64 2.79 5.40 8.36
C TYR A 64 3.33 4.94 7.00
N LEU A 65 3.42 5.84 6.01
CA LEU A 65 3.94 5.50 4.68
C LEU A 65 5.41 5.07 4.74
N ILE A 66 6.24 5.78 5.51
CA ILE A 66 7.65 5.44 5.70
C ILE A 66 7.78 4.05 6.30
N LYS A 67 7.03 3.76 7.37
CA LYS A 67 7.06 2.45 8.03
C LYS A 67 6.57 1.35 7.08
N ARG A 68 5.44 1.55 6.41
CA ARG A 68 4.87 0.60 5.45
C ARG A 68 5.85 0.28 4.31
N ASN A 69 6.50 1.30 3.75
CA ASN A 69 7.46 1.11 2.67
C ASN A 69 8.78 0.49 3.17
N LYS A 70 9.22 0.82 4.38
CA LYS A 70 10.41 0.20 4.98
C LYS A 70 10.21 -1.30 5.21
N ASP A 71 9.05 -1.69 5.76
CA ASP A 71 8.79 -3.06 6.14
C ASP A 71 8.37 -3.94 4.94
N TYR A 72 7.60 -3.36 4.00
CA TYR A 72 6.93 -4.12 2.93
C TYR A 72 7.06 -3.50 1.52
N GLY A 73 7.86 -2.44 1.34
CA GLY A 73 8.03 -1.78 0.03
C GLY A 73 8.56 -2.72 -1.05
N TRP A 74 9.37 -3.71 -0.65
CA TRP A 74 9.92 -4.75 -1.53
C TRP A 74 8.85 -5.61 -2.22
N ILE A 75 7.62 -5.68 -1.69
CA ILE A 75 6.51 -6.43 -2.27
C ILE A 75 5.36 -5.53 -2.73
N ILE A 76 5.10 -4.42 -2.02
CA ILE A 76 4.03 -3.48 -2.36
C ILE A 76 4.23 -2.93 -3.77
N THR A 77 5.41 -2.37 -4.06
CA THR A 77 5.67 -1.72 -5.35
C THR A 77 5.61 -2.72 -6.52
N PRO A 78 6.29 -3.88 -6.47
CA PRO A 78 6.17 -4.90 -7.51
C PRO A 78 4.74 -5.41 -7.76
N VAL A 79 3.95 -5.59 -6.70
CA VAL A 79 2.56 -6.06 -6.84
C VAL A 79 1.68 -4.98 -7.48
N ILE A 80 1.86 -3.70 -7.12
CA ILE A 80 1.16 -2.59 -7.78
C ILE A 80 1.53 -2.51 -9.27
N ASN A 81 2.82 -2.62 -9.59
CA ASN A 81 3.28 -2.66 -10.99
C ASN A 81 2.67 -3.84 -11.75
N THR A 82 2.63 -5.02 -11.10
CA THR A 82 2.00 -6.22 -11.67
C THR A 82 0.53 -5.97 -12.03
N MET A 83 -0.24 -5.33 -11.15
CA MET A 83 -1.64 -4.98 -11.42
C MET A 83 -1.77 -4.04 -12.62
N GLN A 84 -0.87 -3.06 -12.73
CA GLN A 84 -0.84 -2.09 -13.83
C GLN A 84 -0.50 -2.78 -15.16
N THR A 85 0.60 -3.55 -15.20
CA THR A 85 1.06 -4.28 -16.38
C THR A 85 0.03 -5.33 -16.84
N ALA A 86 -0.66 -5.99 -15.90
CA ALA A 86 -1.73 -6.94 -16.23
C ALA A 86 -3.06 -6.26 -16.64
N GLY A 87 -3.14 -4.93 -16.62
CA GLY A 87 -4.35 -4.17 -16.96
C GLY A 87 -5.52 -4.47 -16.02
N MET A 88 -5.25 -4.72 -14.74
CA MET A 88 -6.25 -5.08 -13.73
C MET A 88 -6.89 -3.87 -13.03
N LEU A 89 -6.41 -2.66 -13.32
CA LEU A 89 -6.91 -1.43 -12.73
C LEU A 89 -7.90 -0.76 -13.67
N LYS A 90 -9.12 -0.51 -13.20
CA LYS A 90 -10.13 0.28 -13.92
C LYS A 90 -10.29 1.64 -13.27
N GLU A 91 -9.87 2.68 -13.98
CA GLU A 91 -10.06 4.06 -13.56
C GLU A 91 -11.53 4.51 -13.70
N ALA A 92 -11.92 5.47 -12.87
CA ALA A 92 -13.25 6.06 -12.88
C ALA A 92 -13.50 6.88 -14.16
N LYS A 93 -14.77 6.90 -14.59
CA LYS A 93 -15.22 7.78 -15.68
C LYS A 93 -16.41 8.62 -15.19
N PRO A 94 -16.30 9.97 -15.13
CA PRO A 94 -15.18 10.82 -15.57
C PRO A 94 -13.90 10.63 -14.73
N LEU A 95 -12.75 11.01 -15.29
CA LEU A 95 -11.46 10.97 -14.60
C LEU A 95 -11.39 12.09 -13.55
N TYR A 96 -10.94 11.75 -12.35
CA TYR A 96 -10.62 12.73 -11.32
C TYR A 96 -9.44 12.24 -10.49
N ARG A 97 -8.63 13.22 -10.10
CA ARG A 97 -7.41 13.03 -9.32
C ARG A 97 -7.76 13.06 -7.84
N MET A 98 -7.29 12.06 -7.10
CA MET A 98 -7.43 11.99 -5.65
C MET A 98 -6.44 12.96 -4.98
N ILE A 99 -6.68 13.27 -3.70
CA ILE A 99 -5.82 14.15 -2.88
C ILE A 99 -4.34 13.71 -2.81
N PHE A 100 -4.09 12.42 -3.07
CA PHE A 100 -2.74 11.84 -3.10
C PHE A 100 -2.10 11.82 -4.50
N GLY A 101 -2.74 12.46 -5.48
CA GLY A 101 -2.17 12.68 -6.81
C GLY A 101 -2.36 11.55 -7.83
N TYR A 102 -3.00 10.44 -7.48
CA TYR A 102 -3.36 9.36 -8.42
C TYR A 102 -4.84 9.47 -8.87
N ASN A 103 -5.18 8.92 -10.03
CA ASN A 103 -6.57 8.90 -10.53
C ASN A 103 -7.45 7.97 -9.69
N LYS A 104 -8.73 8.26 -9.48
CA LYS A 104 -9.60 7.29 -8.80
C LYS A 104 -9.69 6.00 -9.61
N ILE A 105 -9.36 4.90 -8.94
CA ILE A 105 -9.55 3.54 -9.43
C ILE A 105 -10.87 3.03 -8.84
N GLU A 106 -11.83 2.71 -9.71
CA GLU A 106 -13.13 2.15 -9.30
C GLU A 106 -13.01 0.68 -8.94
N VAL A 107 -12.27 -0.07 -9.76
CA VAL A 107 -12.16 -1.52 -9.64
C VAL A 107 -10.68 -1.90 -9.71
N ALA A 108 -10.24 -2.65 -8.71
CA ALA A 108 -8.91 -3.22 -8.64
C ALA A 108 -8.93 -4.49 -7.79
N PRO A 109 -8.00 -5.42 -8.00
CA PRO A 109 -7.83 -6.55 -7.11
C PRO A 109 -7.19 -6.12 -5.79
N THR A 110 -7.31 -6.99 -4.78
CA THR A 110 -6.59 -6.89 -3.52
C THR A 110 -5.66 -8.09 -3.39
N PHE A 111 -4.42 -7.84 -2.97
CA PHE A 111 -3.49 -8.90 -2.59
C PHE A 111 -3.26 -8.85 -1.09
N TYR A 112 -3.16 -10.02 -0.46
CA TYR A 112 -2.82 -10.13 0.95
C TYR A 112 -1.52 -10.90 1.09
N LEU A 113 -0.62 -10.35 1.92
CA LEU A 113 0.61 -11.01 2.30
C LEU A 113 0.46 -11.59 3.70
N ASP A 114 0.74 -12.88 3.85
CA ASP A 114 0.74 -13.59 5.12
C ASP A 114 2.10 -14.23 5.38
N SER A 115 2.50 -14.34 6.65
CA SER A 115 3.65 -15.16 7.02
C SER A 115 3.35 -16.63 6.80
N PHE A 116 4.28 -17.35 6.20
CA PHE A 116 4.24 -18.81 6.06
C PHE A 116 5.40 -19.45 6.85
N LYS A 117 5.45 -20.78 6.88
CA LYS A 117 6.46 -21.52 7.64
C LYS A 117 7.88 -21.19 7.11
N ASN A 118 8.88 -21.28 7.99
CA ASN A 118 10.31 -21.15 7.64
C ASN A 118 10.73 -19.81 7.00
N GLY A 119 10.03 -18.71 7.32
CA GLY A 119 10.35 -17.38 6.78
C GLY A 119 9.92 -17.16 5.33
N GLU A 120 9.04 -18.04 4.82
CA GLU A 120 8.35 -17.86 3.55
C GLU A 120 7.11 -16.96 3.74
N TYR A 121 6.60 -16.42 2.65
CA TYR A 121 5.36 -15.64 2.64
C TYR A 121 4.33 -16.27 1.71
N THR A 122 3.07 -16.09 2.03
CA THR A 122 1.95 -16.41 1.14
C THR A 122 1.37 -15.13 0.59
N LEU A 123 1.20 -15.05 -0.72
CA LEU A 123 0.52 -13.97 -1.40
C LEU A 123 -0.79 -14.52 -1.97
N SER A 124 -1.91 -14.07 -1.41
CA SER A 124 -3.25 -14.42 -1.89
C SER A 124 -3.85 -13.28 -2.73
N PHE A 125 -4.68 -13.64 -3.69
CA PHE A 125 -5.29 -12.72 -4.65
C PHE A 125 -6.81 -12.75 -4.53
N GLU A 126 -7.40 -11.57 -4.36
CA GLU A 126 -8.84 -11.35 -4.47
C GLU A 126 -9.14 -10.47 -5.69
N PRO A 127 -9.89 -10.97 -6.69
CA PRO A 127 -10.11 -10.25 -7.94
C PRO A 127 -10.96 -9.00 -7.79
N ASN A 128 -11.93 -8.96 -6.87
CA ASN A 128 -12.81 -7.81 -6.65
C ASN A 128 -13.44 -7.25 -7.95
N SER A 129 -13.91 -8.15 -8.82
CA SER A 129 -14.49 -7.83 -10.14
C SER A 129 -13.54 -7.12 -11.11
N CYS A 130 -12.23 -7.18 -10.90
CA CYS A 130 -11.25 -6.50 -11.74
C CYS A 130 -11.27 -7.01 -13.20
N PRO A 131 -11.01 -6.13 -14.17
CA PRO A 131 -10.74 -6.57 -15.53
C PRO A 131 -9.53 -7.52 -15.53
N ASN A 132 -9.49 -8.44 -16.51
CA ASN A 132 -8.36 -9.35 -16.72
C ASN A 132 -7.99 -10.21 -15.50
N ALA A 133 -8.95 -10.47 -14.59
CA ALA A 133 -8.77 -11.32 -13.40
C ALA A 133 -8.32 -12.76 -13.72
N THR A 134 -8.39 -13.21 -14.96
CA THR A 134 -7.99 -14.55 -15.42
C THR A 134 -6.56 -14.62 -15.94
N VAL A 135 -5.89 -13.49 -16.16
CA VAL A 135 -4.50 -13.45 -16.67
C VAL A 135 -3.55 -14.17 -15.71
N ASP A 136 -2.60 -14.92 -16.26
CA ASP A 136 -1.55 -15.55 -15.46
C ASP A 136 -0.59 -14.48 -14.94
N LEU A 137 -0.60 -14.31 -13.61
CA LEU A 137 0.21 -13.32 -12.91
C LEU A 137 1.62 -13.82 -12.60
N LEU A 138 1.85 -15.14 -12.65
CA LEU A 138 3.13 -15.74 -12.26
C LEU A 138 4.32 -15.13 -13.02
N PRO A 139 4.33 -15.03 -14.36
CA PRO A 139 5.48 -14.49 -15.08
C PRO A 139 5.73 -13.01 -14.75
N ILE A 140 4.67 -12.21 -14.58
CA ILE A 140 4.77 -10.78 -14.26
C ILE A 140 5.31 -10.60 -12.83
N LEU A 141 4.78 -11.35 -11.88
CA LEU A 141 5.25 -11.32 -10.49
C LEU A 141 6.72 -11.74 -10.37
N GLN A 142 7.15 -12.76 -11.13
CA GLN A 142 8.55 -13.21 -11.15
C GLN A 142 9.50 -12.18 -11.77
N GLN A 143 9.01 -11.36 -12.71
CA GLN A 143 9.76 -10.26 -13.32
C GLN A 143 9.89 -9.06 -12.35
N GLU A 144 8.81 -8.69 -11.67
CA GLU A 144 8.76 -7.51 -10.80
C GLU A 144 9.42 -7.75 -9.43
N ILE A 145 9.25 -8.94 -8.83
CA ILE A 145 9.76 -9.26 -7.48
C ILE A 145 11.15 -9.90 -7.59
N LYS A 146 12.16 -9.08 -7.86
CA LYS A 146 13.57 -9.49 -7.91
C LYS A 146 14.05 -10.00 -6.54
N GLY A 147 14.93 -11.01 -6.54
CA GLY A 147 15.47 -11.58 -5.29
C GLY A 147 14.61 -12.62 -4.60
N TYR A 148 13.39 -12.84 -5.09
CA TYR A 148 12.50 -13.88 -4.58
C TYR A 148 12.19 -14.90 -5.67
N GLU A 149 11.77 -16.08 -5.23
CA GLU A 149 11.19 -17.11 -6.05
C GLU A 149 9.72 -17.23 -5.68
N ILE A 150 8.88 -17.29 -6.70
CA ILE A 150 7.43 -17.30 -6.58
C ILE A 150 6.95 -18.59 -7.22
N THR A 151 6.26 -19.41 -6.43
CA THR A 151 5.68 -20.67 -6.88
C THR A 151 4.17 -20.69 -6.62
N PRO A 152 3.35 -21.19 -7.56
CA PRO A 152 1.93 -21.35 -7.31
C PRO A 152 1.71 -22.47 -6.29
N LYS A 153 0.84 -22.25 -5.30
CA LYS A 153 0.42 -23.33 -4.41
C LYS A 153 -0.61 -24.19 -5.14
N HIS A 154 -0.28 -25.46 -5.37
CA HIS A 154 -1.17 -26.39 -6.06
C HIS A 154 -2.56 -26.47 -5.40
N GLY A 155 -3.61 -26.43 -6.23
CA GLY A 155 -5.00 -26.62 -5.82
C GLY A 155 -5.76 -25.35 -5.42
N LEU A 156 -5.13 -24.18 -5.36
CA LEU A 156 -5.81 -22.90 -5.08
C LEU A 156 -5.54 -21.88 -6.19
N ASN A 157 -6.59 -21.35 -6.80
CA ASN A 157 -6.48 -20.32 -7.83
C ASN A 157 -5.79 -19.07 -7.25
N LYS A 158 -4.66 -18.70 -7.84
CA LYS A 158 -3.91 -17.45 -7.58
C LYS A 158 -3.46 -17.25 -6.13
N LEU A 159 -2.98 -18.32 -5.52
CA LEU A 159 -2.22 -18.25 -4.28
C LEU A 159 -0.76 -18.62 -4.54
N TYR A 160 0.14 -17.73 -4.16
CA TYR A 160 1.57 -17.83 -4.45
C TYR A 160 2.37 -17.96 -3.17
N ILE A 161 3.38 -18.82 -3.17
CA ILE A 161 4.38 -18.91 -2.11
C ILE A 161 5.59 -18.10 -2.58
N ILE A 162 6.01 -17.14 -1.75
CA ILE A 162 7.15 -16.27 -1.99
C ILE A 162 8.25 -16.69 -1.03
N ARG A 163 9.39 -17.11 -1.59
CA ARG A 163 10.58 -17.47 -0.82
C ARG A 163 11.79 -16.67 -1.29
N LYS A 164 12.66 -16.28 -0.37
CA LYS A 164 13.90 -15.56 -0.73
C LYS A 164 14.79 -16.49 -1.56
N ARG A 165 15.22 -16.04 -2.75
CA ARG A 165 15.98 -16.86 -3.69
C ARG A 165 17.32 -17.25 -3.06
N LYS A 166 17.67 -18.54 -3.13
CA LYS A 166 18.95 -19.07 -2.65
C LYS A 166 19.82 -19.44 -3.86
N ILE A 167 21.03 -18.89 -3.96
CA ILE A 167 22.05 -19.37 -4.91
C ILE A 167 23.10 -20.14 -4.10
N LYS A 168 23.34 -21.41 -4.45
CA LYS A 168 24.31 -22.30 -3.77
C LYS A 168 24.17 -22.31 -2.23
N GLY A 169 22.93 -22.27 -1.72
CA GLY A 169 22.65 -22.29 -0.29
C GLY A 169 22.82 -20.96 0.45
N LYS A 170 23.30 -19.89 -0.20
CA LYS A 170 23.34 -18.53 0.38
C LYS A 170 22.08 -17.75 0.06
N VAL A 171 21.57 -17.04 1.07
CA VAL A 171 20.44 -16.13 0.97
C VAL A 171 20.91 -14.84 0.29
N LEU A 172 20.33 -14.49 -0.87
CA LEU A 172 20.75 -13.32 -1.65
C LEU A 172 20.31 -12.02 -1.01
N ASN A 173 21.19 -11.03 -0.91
CA ASN A 173 20.83 -9.68 -0.48
C ASN A 173 20.70 -8.74 -1.68
N ASN A 174 20.10 -7.56 -1.47
CA ASN A 174 19.89 -6.57 -2.53
C ASN A 174 21.21 -6.18 -3.23
N GLU A 175 22.33 -6.23 -2.52
CA GLU A 175 23.67 -5.96 -3.04
C GLU A 175 24.09 -6.92 -4.17
N ASP A 176 23.58 -8.15 -4.17
CA ASP A 176 23.87 -9.17 -5.19
C ASP A 176 23.20 -8.87 -6.56
N PHE A 177 22.32 -7.86 -6.62
CA PHE A 177 21.56 -7.49 -7.82
C PHE A 177 22.02 -6.18 -8.47
N PHE A 178 22.95 -5.44 -7.85
CA PHE A 178 23.47 -4.17 -8.37
C PHE A 178 24.89 -4.26 -8.95
N CYS A 179 25.40 -5.47 -9.16
CA CYS A 179 26.67 -5.67 -9.86
C CYS A 179 26.40 -6.28 -11.24
N ASP A 180 26.17 -5.41 -12.21
CA ASP A 180 26.52 -5.60 -13.63
C ASP A 180 27.12 -4.28 -14.13
#